data_AF-A0AA42JFV3-F1
#
_entry.id   AF-A0AA42JFV3-F1
#
_cell.length_a   1.000
_cell.length_b   1.000
_cell.length_c   1.000
_cell.angle_alpha   90.00
_cell.angle_beta   90.00
_cell.angle_gamma   90.00
#
_symmetry.space_group_name_H-M   'P 1'
#
loop_
_entity.id
_entity.type
_entity.pdbx_description
1 polymer ?
#
loop_
_entity_poly.entity_id
_entity_poly.type
_entity_poly.pdbx_seq_one_letter_code
_entity_poly.pdbx_strand_id
1 'polypeptide(L)'
;MTAATTGCDRRAAGTAQASPGRSARHATALACGLGLGLVLSGCSLSGPFFDDSYDKSQLLSPEPVPAYRKLIAGAMKSLKTPIDPVGLAISEPRWIERIGGPAWIVCLKSDPKALHAVYYAFFIQKEAVVDTRTAIGTDRCVHQEFSPFDLAGQH
;
A
#
# COMPACT_ATOMS: atom_id res chain seq x y z
N MET A 1 -23.54 41.67 17.12
CA MET A 1 -24.00 42.66 16.12
C MET A 1 -23.05 42.47 14.94
N THR A 2 -23.38 41.99 13.74
CA THR A 2 -24.62 42.01 12.95
C THR A 2 -24.55 40.85 11.95
N ALA A 3 -25.70 40.27 11.59
CA ALA A 3 -25.88 39.17 10.64
C ALA A 3 -25.80 39.62 9.16
N ALA A 4 -25.60 38.68 8.22
CA ALA A 4 -26.53 38.46 7.11
C ALA A 4 -26.09 37.29 6.19
N THR A 5 -27.07 36.46 5.89
CA THR A 5 -27.14 35.27 5.02
C THR A 5 -27.63 35.62 3.61
N THR A 6 -27.20 34.83 2.61
CA THR A 6 -27.86 34.69 1.29
C THR A 6 -27.52 33.26 0.79
N GLY A 7 -28.40 32.36 0.35
CA GLY A 7 -29.83 32.43 -0.01
C GLY A 7 -30.03 32.00 -1.47
N CYS A 8 -31.00 31.10 -1.71
CA CYS A 8 -31.61 30.63 -2.98
C CYS A 8 -31.00 29.41 -3.71
N ASP A 9 -31.77 28.44 -4.22
CA ASP A 9 -33.15 28.01 -3.95
C ASP A 9 -33.43 26.64 -4.62
N ARG A 10 -34.50 26.00 -4.17
CA ARG A 10 -35.07 24.70 -4.57
C ARG A 10 -35.66 24.71 -5.98
N ARG A 11 -35.79 23.51 -6.57
CA ARG A 11 -37.10 23.01 -7.04
C ARG A 11 -37.17 21.49 -7.13
N ALA A 12 -38.14 20.96 -6.41
CA ALA A 12 -38.67 19.62 -6.53
C ALA A 12 -39.75 19.58 -7.62
N ALA A 13 -39.94 18.42 -8.25
CA ALA A 13 -41.22 18.00 -8.79
C ALA A 13 -41.24 16.47 -8.84
N GLY A 14 -42.02 15.87 -7.95
CA GLY A 14 -42.44 14.48 -8.04
C GLY A 14 -43.83 14.40 -8.66
N THR A 15 -44.11 13.30 -9.34
CA THR A 15 -45.41 12.70 -9.69
C THR A 15 -45.07 11.40 -10.44
N ALA A 16 -45.82 10.32 -10.44
CA ALA A 16 -46.93 9.81 -9.65
C ALA A 16 -47.03 8.32 -10.02
N GLN A 17 -47.49 7.48 -9.09
CA GLN A 17 -47.82 6.08 -9.33
C GLN A 17 -49.00 5.92 -10.30
N ALA A 18 -48.98 4.88 -11.12
CA ALA A 18 -50.20 4.24 -11.62
C ALA A 18 -49.93 2.74 -11.97
N SER A 19 -50.57 1.84 -11.23
CA SER A 19 -50.84 0.46 -11.64
C SER A 19 -52.31 0.36 -12.08
N PRO A 20 -52.59 -0.40 -13.14
CA PRO A 20 -53.54 -1.51 -13.10
C PRO A 20 -52.94 -2.75 -13.84
N GLY A 21 -53.33 -4.01 -13.68
CA GLY A 21 -54.59 -4.60 -13.25
C GLY A 21 -55.08 -5.59 -14.34
N ARG A 22 -54.82 -6.89 -14.13
CA ARG A 22 -55.53 -8.11 -14.62
C ARG A 22 -55.68 -8.48 -16.12
N SER A 23 -55.74 -9.80 -16.29
CA SER A 23 -56.36 -10.63 -17.35
C SER A 23 -55.65 -10.68 -18.71
N ALA A 24 -54.94 -11.77 -19.05
CA ALA A 24 -55.43 -13.11 -19.42
C ALA A 24 -55.81 -13.23 -20.91
N ARG A 25 -54.99 -14.04 -21.60
CA ARG A 25 -55.23 -14.82 -22.84
C ARG A 25 -55.41 -13.99 -24.11
N HIS A 26 -54.46 -14.09 -25.03
CA HIS A 26 -54.65 -14.69 -26.36
C HIS A 26 -53.27 -14.90 -27.00
N ALA A 27 -53.05 -16.13 -27.48
CA ALA A 27 -51.86 -16.58 -28.17
C ALA A 27 -51.95 -16.24 -29.66
N THR A 28 -50.87 -15.71 -30.24
CA THR A 28 -50.37 -15.93 -31.62
C THR A 28 -49.18 -14.98 -31.81
N ALA A 29 -47.96 -15.50 -31.70
CA ALA A 29 -47.15 -15.96 -32.83
C ALA A 29 -46.74 -14.81 -33.78
N LEU A 30 -45.48 -14.38 -33.70
CA LEU A 30 -44.61 -14.29 -34.87
C LEU A 30 -43.17 -14.03 -34.42
N ALA A 31 -42.27 -14.92 -34.84
CA ALA A 31 -40.84 -14.80 -34.66
C ALA A 31 -40.27 -13.72 -35.59
N CYS A 32 -39.46 -12.81 -35.05
CA CYS A 32 -38.41 -12.11 -35.79
C CYS A 32 -37.26 -11.83 -34.83
N GLY A 33 -36.12 -12.44 -35.12
CA GLY A 33 -34.95 -12.40 -34.26
C GLY A 33 -34.26 -11.06 -34.25
N LEU A 34 -33.53 -10.80 -33.17
CA LEU A 34 -32.36 -9.95 -33.11
C LEU A 34 -31.48 -10.54 -31.99
N GLY A 35 -30.29 -11.01 -32.36
CA GLY A 35 -29.38 -11.72 -31.49
C GLY A 35 -28.97 -10.87 -30.29
N LEU A 36 -29.28 -11.36 -29.09
CA LEU A 36 -28.71 -10.85 -27.84
C LEU A 36 -27.45 -11.66 -27.53
N GLY A 37 -26.32 -11.25 -28.12
CA GLY A 37 -25.00 -11.66 -27.67
C GLY A 37 -24.72 -11.03 -26.31
N LEU A 38 -25.19 -11.65 -25.22
CA LEU A 38 -24.78 -11.31 -23.86
C LEU A 38 -23.37 -11.82 -23.64
N VAL A 39 -22.38 -11.05 -24.09
CA VAL A 39 -20.99 -11.21 -23.70
C VAL A 39 -20.88 -10.71 -22.26
N LEU A 40 -21.14 -11.58 -21.29
CA LEU A 40 -20.74 -11.37 -19.89
C LEU A 40 -19.21 -11.52 -19.82
N SER A 41 -18.50 -10.53 -20.38
CA SER A 41 -17.07 -10.36 -20.17
C SER A 41 -16.84 -10.10 -18.68
N GLY A 42 -16.00 -10.95 -18.10
CA GLY A 42 -15.93 -11.17 -16.66
C GLY A 42 -15.46 -9.95 -15.86
N CYS A 43 -16.11 -9.74 -14.73
CA CYS A 43 -15.47 -9.09 -13.59
C CYS A 43 -14.50 -10.09 -12.95
N SER A 44 -13.36 -10.35 -13.60
CA SER A 44 -12.21 -10.91 -12.89
C SER A 44 -11.67 -9.85 -11.93
N LEU A 45 -12.31 -9.73 -10.77
CA LEU A 45 -11.79 -9.00 -9.63
C LEU A 45 -10.70 -9.86 -8.96
N SER A 46 -9.65 -10.14 -9.71
CA SER A 46 -8.44 -10.83 -9.26
C SER A 46 -7.34 -9.79 -9.35
N GLY A 47 -7.15 -9.01 -8.29
CA GLY A 47 -6.13 -7.98 -8.26
C GLY A 47 -4.81 -8.52 -7.72
N PRO A 48 -3.76 -8.65 -8.55
CA PRO A 48 -2.37 -8.68 -8.09
C PRO A 48 -1.76 -7.28 -8.19
N PHE A 49 -2.52 -6.21 -7.87
CA PHE A 49 -2.07 -4.84 -8.15
C PHE A 49 -0.89 -4.37 -7.28
N PHE A 50 -0.47 -5.18 -6.30
CA PHE A 50 0.56 -4.81 -5.36
C PHE A 50 1.86 -5.61 -5.47
N ASP A 51 1.89 -6.75 -6.17
CA ASP A 51 3.07 -7.62 -6.16
C ASP A 51 4.12 -7.21 -7.20
N ASP A 52 3.70 -6.92 -8.44
CA ASP A 52 4.58 -6.59 -9.59
C ASP A 52 5.48 -5.35 -9.39
N SER A 53 5.15 -4.46 -8.46
CA SER A 53 5.98 -3.28 -8.19
C SER A 53 7.23 -3.59 -7.36
N TYR A 54 7.26 -4.75 -6.70
CA TYR A 54 8.31 -5.14 -5.75
C TYR A 54 9.61 -5.50 -6.48
N ASP A 55 9.56 -6.37 -7.49
CA ASP A 55 10.75 -6.78 -8.25
C ASP A 55 11.29 -5.65 -9.13
N LYS A 56 10.41 -4.76 -9.60
CA LYS A 56 10.81 -3.67 -10.48
C LYS A 56 11.62 -2.58 -9.78
N SER A 57 11.49 -2.43 -8.46
CA SER A 57 12.12 -1.30 -7.75
C SER A 57 13.64 -1.46 -7.64
N GLN A 58 14.17 -2.66 -7.44
CA GLN A 58 15.62 -2.89 -7.36
C GLN A 58 16.36 -2.56 -8.66
N LEU A 59 15.71 -2.73 -9.82
CA LEU A 59 16.29 -2.43 -11.14
C LEU A 59 16.24 -0.95 -11.54
N LEU A 60 15.56 -0.10 -10.77
CA LEU A 60 15.27 1.29 -11.15
C LEU A 60 16.03 2.34 -10.36
N SER A 61 16.81 1.96 -9.33
CA SER A 61 17.57 2.95 -8.56
C SER A 61 18.68 3.58 -9.42
N PRO A 62 18.71 4.91 -9.59
CA PRO A 62 19.85 5.60 -10.18
C PRO A 62 21.06 5.66 -9.23
N GLU A 63 20.86 5.44 -7.92
CA GLU A 63 21.90 5.46 -6.89
C GLU A 63 22.41 4.03 -6.64
N PRO A 64 23.71 3.82 -6.38
CA PRO A 64 24.20 2.52 -5.92
C PRO A 64 23.60 2.16 -4.55
N VAL A 65 23.60 0.86 -4.23
CA VAL A 65 23.18 0.39 -2.91
C VAL A 65 24.18 0.91 -1.86
N PRO A 66 23.74 1.69 -0.85
CA PRO A 66 24.63 2.24 0.16
C PRO A 66 25.12 1.13 1.10
N ALA A 67 26.15 1.43 1.90
CA ALA A 67 26.61 0.57 3.00
C ALA A 67 25.60 0.54 4.18
N TYR A 68 24.37 0.10 3.90
CA TYR A 68 23.18 0.29 4.73
C TYR A 68 23.32 -0.31 6.13
N ARG A 69 24.01 -1.45 6.27
CA ARG A 69 24.23 -2.11 7.56
C ARG A 69 24.97 -1.20 8.56
N LYS A 70 25.96 -0.45 8.08
CA LYS A 70 26.75 0.51 8.88
C LYS A 70 25.95 1.76 9.22
N LEU A 71 25.20 2.27 8.25
CA LEU A 71 24.34 3.44 8.44
C LEU A 71 23.26 3.17 9.49
N ILE A 72 22.62 2.00 9.42
CA ILE A 72 21.58 1.58 10.37
C ILE A 72 22.17 1.33 11.75
N ALA A 73 23.33 0.65 11.85
CA ALA A 73 24.02 0.47 13.12
C ALA A 73 24.35 1.81 13.82
N GLY A 74 24.72 2.84 13.05
CA GLY A 74 24.90 4.20 13.55
C GLY A 74 23.58 4.84 13.98
N ALA A 75 22.56 4.76 13.14
CA ALA A 75 21.26 5.37 13.39
C ALA A 75 20.54 4.76 14.62
N MET A 76 20.65 3.45 14.85
CA MET A 76 20.06 2.77 16.00
C MET A 76 20.51 3.37 17.34
N LYS A 77 21.77 3.82 17.42
CA LYS A 77 22.32 4.47 18.63
C LYS A 77 21.76 5.87 18.87
N SER A 78 21.26 6.52 17.82
CA SER A 78 20.72 7.88 17.86
C SER A 78 19.22 7.93 18.18
N LEU A 79 18.55 6.78 18.24
CA LEU A 79 17.12 6.70 18.55
C LEU A 79 16.86 7.01 20.03
N LYS A 80 15.73 7.68 20.29
CA LYS A 80 15.28 7.99 21.67
C LYS A 80 15.14 6.75 22.53
N THR A 81 14.69 5.66 21.93
CA THR A 81 14.65 4.33 22.52
C THR A 81 15.69 3.47 21.82
N PRO A 82 16.85 3.21 22.45
CA PRO A 82 17.89 2.41 21.83
C PRO A 82 17.37 1.00 21.57
N ILE A 83 17.61 0.51 20.36
CA ILE A 83 17.26 -0.86 19.95
C ILE A 83 18.47 -1.74 20.26
N ASP A 84 18.26 -2.81 21.04
CA ASP A 84 19.31 -3.79 21.28
C ASP A 84 19.65 -4.52 19.96
N PRO A 85 20.91 -4.49 19.49
CA PRO A 85 21.30 -5.20 18.28
C PRO A 85 21.25 -6.72 18.42
N VAL A 86 21.21 -7.27 19.63
CA VAL A 86 21.24 -8.72 19.85
C VAL A 86 19.96 -9.36 19.33
N GLY A 87 20.11 -10.33 18.42
CA GLY A 87 18.99 -11.10 17.88
C GLY A 87 18.12 -10.32 16.90
N LEU A 88 18.58 -9.18 16.37
CA LEU A 88 17.87 -8.51 15.28
C LEU A 88 18.07 -9.22 13.94
N ALA A 89 17.10 -9.04 13.05
CA ALA A 89 17.21 -9.44 11.66
C ALA A 89 16.98 -8.24 10.74
N ILE A 90 17.72 -8.19 9.63
CA ILE A 90 17.74 -7.08 8.66
C ILE A 90 17.35 -7.57 7.27
N SER A 91 16.53 -6.79 6.57
CA SER A 91 16.19 -7.06 5.17
C SER A 91 17.26 -6.50 4.23
N GLU A 92 17.24 -6.97 2.98
CA GLU A 92 17.95 -6.29 1.91
C GLU A 92 17.34 -4.90 1.62
N PRO A 93 18.15 -3.96 1.09
CA PRO A 93 17.68 -2.63 0.74
C PRO A 93 16.82 -2.69 -0.52
N ARG A 94 15.74 -1.93 -0.52
CA ARG A 94 14.83 -1.80 -1.67
C ARG A 94 14.62 -0.34 -2.00
N TRP A 95 14.59 -0.02 -3.29
CA TRP A 95 14.32 1.33 -3.75
C TRP A 95 12.82 1.61 -3.67
N ILE A 96 12.45 2.79 -3.20
CA ILE A 96 11.05 3.21 -3.15
C ILE A 96 10.89 4.68 -3.53
N GLU A 97 9.70 4.98 -4.03
CA GLU A 97 9.18 6.34 -4.13
C GLU A 97 8.39 6.67 -2.86
N ARG A 98 8.71 7.79 -2.21
CA ARG A 98 8.01 8.28 -1.01
C ARG A 98 7.74 9.78 -1.09
N ILE A 99 6.88 10.24 -0.19
CA ILE A 99 6.75 11.68 0.10
C ILE A 99 8.10 12.16 0.66
N GLY A 100 8.72 13.13 -0.02
CA GLY A 100 10.09 13.56 0.26
C GLY A 100 11.14 13.09 -0.76
N GLY A 101 10.71 12.44 -1.83
CA GLY A 101 11.58 11.97 -2.91
C GLY A 101 12.00 10.51 -2.74
N PRO A 102 12.66 9.94 -3.74
CA PRO A 102 13.02 8.53 -3.72
C PRO A 102 14.04 8.24 -2.61
N ALA A 103 14.00 7.02 -2.09
CA ALA A 103 14.91 6.57 -1.04
C ALA A 103 15.11 5.06 -1.10
N TRP A 104 16.22 4.60 -0.54
CA TRP A 104 16.36 3.23 -0.10
C TRP A 104 15.58 3.05 1.19
N ILE A 105 14.83 1.97 1.32
CA ILE A 105 14.24 1.55 2.59
C ILE A 105 14.83 0.20 2.99
N VAL A 106 15.14 0.08 4.28
CA VAL A 106 15.62 -1.15 4.91
C VAL A 106 14.75 -1.43 6.12
N CYS A 107 14.34 -2.67 6.28
CA CYS A 107 13.54 -3.11 7.40
C CYS A 107 14.42 -3.83 8.44
N LEU A 108 14.23 -3.49 9.70
CA LEU A 108 14.73 -4.25 10.83
C LEU A 108 13.56 -4.95 11.52
N LYS A 109 13.76 -6.22 11.85
CA LYS A 109 12.83 -7.04 12.61
C LYS A 109 13.44 -7.28 14.00
N SER A 110 12.71 -6.92 15.05
CA SER A 110 13.05 -7.29 16.42
C SER A 110 13.00 -8.81 16.60
N ASP A 111 13.54 -9.32 17.72
CA ASP A 111 13.68 -10.75 18.04
C ASP A 111 12.79 -11.68 17.20
N PRO A 112 13.38 -12.44 16.25
CA PRO A 112 12.62 -13.28 15.32
C PRO A 112 11.88 -14.41 16.03
N LYS A 113 12.19 -14.69 17.30
CA LYS A 113 11.53 -15.72 18.13
C LYS A 113 10.40 -15.16 19.00
N ALA A 114 10.27 -13.84 19.10
CA ALA A 114 9.23 -13.22 19.90
C ALA A 114 7.84 -13.34 19.23
N LEU A 115 6.80 -13.49 20.06
CA LEU A 115 5.40 -13.59 19.62
C LEU A 115 4.94 -12.33 18.86
N HIS A 116 5.47 -11.17 19.23
CA HIS A 116 5.17 -9.88 18.62
C HIS A 116 6.46 -9.22 18.14
N ALA A 117 6.89 -9.57 16.93
CA ALA A 117 8.01 -8.90 16.29
C ALA A 117 7.62 -7.46 15.92
N VAL A 118 8.40 -6.50 16.40
CA VAL A 118 8.34 -5.10 16.02
C VAL A 118 9.20 -4.90 14.78
N TYR A 119 8.62 -4.27 13.76
CA TYR A 119 9.33 -3.93 12.54
C TYR A 119 9.67 -2.45 12.55
N TYR A 120 10.90 -2.12 12.17
CA TYR A 120 11.38 -0.76 12.00
C TYR A 120 11.72 -0.52 10.54
N ALA A 121 11.39 0.65 10.03
CA ALA A 121 11.72 1.10 8.68
C ALA A 121 12.74 2.23 8.76
N PHE A 122 13.87 2.04 8.06
CA PHE A 122 14.93 3.01 7.91
C PHE A 122 14.96 3.50 6.47
N PHE A 123 14.92 4.81 6.26
CA PHE A 123 14.99 5.42 4.95
C PHE A 123 16.37 6.05 4.76
N ILE A 124 17.06 5.70 3.68
CA ILE A 124 18.40 6.14 3.35
C ILE A 124 18.37 6.92 2.04
N GLN A 125 18.96 8.11 2.05
CA GLN A 125 19.20 8.92 0.84
C GLN A 125 20.61 9.48 0.92
N LYS A 126 21.35 9.49 -0.19
CA LYS A 126 22.69 10.10 -0.25
C LYS A 126 23.59 9.65 0.90
N GLU A 127 23.63 8.33 1.12
CA GLU A 127 24.46 7.68 2.15
C GLU A 127 24.15 8.07 3.60
N ALA A 128 22.97 8.65 3.88
CA ALA A 128 22.54 9.01 5.23
C ALA A 128 21.13 8.52 5.53
N VAL A 129 20.88 8.11 6.79
CA VAL A 129 19.52 7.79 7.26
C VAL A 129 18.75 9.10 7.43
N VAL A 130 17.75 9.32 6.59
CA VAL A 130 16.94 10.55 6.58
C VAL A 130 15.67 10.44 7.44
N ASP A 131 15.20 9.22 7.68
CA ASP A 131 14.01 8.98 8.48
C ASP A 131 14.06 7.58 9.10
N THR A 132 13.49 7.43 10.29
CA THR A 132 13.39 6.15 11.01
C THR A 132 12.10 6.11 11.80
N ARG A 133 11.36 5.01 11.66
CA ARG A 133 10.07 4.82 12.33
C ARG A 133 9.74 3.35 12.51
N THR A 134 8.73 3.06 13.33
CA THR A 134 8.06 1.75 13.32
C THR A 134 7.37 1.55 11.97
N ALA A 135 7.57 0.39 11.36
CA ALA A 135 7.05 0.09 10.04
C ALA A 135 5.52 0.09 10.05
N ILE A 136 4.94 0.68 9.00
CA ILE A 136 3.50 0.64 8.72
C ILE A 136 3.19 -0.30 7.55
N GLY A 137 1.92 -0.61 7.31
CA GLY A 137 1.52 -1.56 6.26
C GLY A 137 2.07 -1.21 4.86
N THR A 138 2.18 0.08 4.55
CA THR A 138 2.75 0.55 3.26
C THR A 138 4.27 0.34 3.15
N ASP A 139 4.97 0.17 4.26
CA ASP A 139 6.40 -0.13 4.29
C ASP A 139 6.67 -1.61 3.99
N ARG A 140 5.63 -2.47 3.98
CA ARG A 140 5.71 -3.89 3.59
C ARG A 140 6.83 -4.72 4.25
N CYS A 141 7.34 -4.27 5.39
CA CYS A 141 8.46 -4.93 6.07
C CYS A 141 8.14 -6.37 6.47
N VAL A 142 6.86 -6.69 6.73
CA VAL A 142 6.41 -8.04 7.08
C VAL A 142 6.61 -9.05 5.95
N HIS A 143 6.65 -8.59 4.69
CA HIS A 143 6.80 -9.43 3.50
C HIS A 143 8.24 -9.53 3.00
N GLN A 144 9.21 -8.99 3.75
CA GLN A 144 10.61 -9.04 3.36
C GLN A 144 11.28 -10.32 3.85
N GLU A 145 12.32 -10.73 3.13
CA GLU A 145 13.27 -11.70 3.64
C GLU A 145 14.24 -11.01 4.60
N PHE A 146 14.56 -11.70 5.70
CA PHE A 146 15.43 -11.17 6.74
C PHE A 146 16.63 -12.08 6.95
N SER A 147 17.80 -11.46 7.02
CA SER A 147 19.06 -12.10 7.42
C SER A 147 19.45 -11.64 8.83
N PRO A 148 20.26 -12.41 9.58
CA PRO A 148 20.77 -11.96 10.87
C PRO A 148 21.49 -10.62 10.76
N PHE A 149 21.19 -9.71 11.68
CA PHE A 149 21.89 -8.43 11.78
C PHE A 149 23.15 -8.61 12.63
N ASP A 150 24.30 -8.67 11.96
CA ASP A 150 25.59 -8.71 12.63
C ASP A 150 26.27 -7.33 12.63
N LEU A 151 26.66 -6.89 13.82
CA LEU A 151 27.46 -5.69 14.03
C LEU A 151 28.97 -5.96 13.88
N ALA A 152 29.41 -7.21 14.08
CA ALA A 152 30.82 -7.58 14.09
C ALA A 152 31.43 -7.74 12.69
N GLY A 153 30.62 -8.09 11.68
CA GLY A 153 31.06 -8.26 10.29
C GLY A 153 31.29 -6.96 9.47
N GLN A 154 31.34 -5.78 10.10
CA GLN A 154 31.39 -4.48 9.41
C GLN A 154 32.80 -3.83 9.42
N HIS A 155 33.84 -4.64 9.58
CA HIS A 155 35.23 -4.19 9.80
C HIS A 155 36.01 -3.89 8.52
#